data_AF-A0A1W1C4D7-F1
#
_entry.id   AF-A0A1W1C4D7-F1
#
_cell.length_a   1.000
_cell.length_b   1.000
_cell.length_c   1.000
_cell.angle_alpha   90.00
_cell.angle_beta   90.00
_cell.angle_gamma   90.00
#
_symmetry.space_group_name_H-M   'P 1'
#
loop_
_entity.id
_entity.type
_entity.pdbx_description
1 polymer ?
#
loop_
_entity_poly.entity_id
_entity_poly.type
_entity_poly.pdbx_seq_one_letter_code
_entity_poly.pdbx_strand_id
1 'polypeptide(L)'
;MINKTYQKRHELWLSILFASFAINNATIKSRLYDFSQIAFRHMKWLGEQILANGEDYNYDRDMLLLKRDTLFEILNALKREIAAFEPFYPDNSLGNRIKTDDTYLIEYLNELLANQENDSKITAFNMERKWEDRDLEQSQIDALTLFLFDESYKEYELILIYAYMQARTKDIDQFNVFQDLIDESHFHLKSFGNMMAKLGILALPRELHEMTYVVKDLDKFLIDGIAEEEAAKVMCKALSDAIKDEELSKFFDFINYQENYHIELMKRLL
;
A
#
# COMPACT_ATOMS: atom_id res chain seq x y z
N MET A 1 -10.10 5.17 -22.82
CA MET A 1 -8.62 5.11 -22.87
C MET A 1 -8.03 5.65 -21.57
N ILE A 2 -8.49 6.82 -21.11
CA ILE A 2 -8.04 7.50 -19.89
C ILE A 2 -8.28 6.69 -18.59
N ASN A 3 -9.49 6.13 -18.39
CA ASN A 3 -9.72 5.18 -17.28
C ASN A 3 -8.72 4.04 -17.29
N LYS A 4 -8.42 3.50 -18.47
CA LYS A 4 -7.48 2.39 -18.58
C LYS A 4 -6.06 2.80 -18.20
N THR A 5 -5.63 4.02 -18.50
CA THR A 5 -4.35 4.57 -18.03
C THR A 5 -4.30 4.64 -16.51
N TYR A 6 -5.34 5.15 -15.84
CA TYR A 6 -5.37 5.21 -14.37
C TYR A 6 -5.33 3.82 -13.75
N GLN A 7 -6.19 2.90 -14.23
CA GLN A 7 -6.24 1.50 -13.78
C GLN A 7 -4.87 0.80 -13.95
N LYS A 8 -4.22 0.96 -15.11
CA LYS A 8 -2.91 0.36 -15.35
C LYS A 8 -1.80 0.97 -14.49
N ARG A 9 -1.89 2.27 -14.17
CA ARG A 9 -0.95 2.87 -13.21
C ARG A 9 -1.20 2.36 -11.79
N HIS A 10 -2.46 2.18 -11.40
CA HIS A 10 -2.85 1.61 -10.12
C HIS A 10 -2.29 0.18 -9.94
N GLU A 11 -2.45 -0.67 -10.95
CA GLU A 11 -1.85 -2.02 -10.99
C GLU A 11 -0.32 -1.96 -10.84
N LEU A 12 0.35 -1.08 -11.59
CA LEU A 12 1.82 -0.96 -11.53
C LEU A 12 2.31 -0.44 -10.16
N TRP A 13 1.61 0.51 -9.54
CA TRP A 13 1.93 0.95 -8.17
C TRP A 13 1.85 -0.22 -7.19
N LEU A 14 0.78 -1.00 -7.25
CA LEU A 14 0.60 -2.19 -6.40
C LEU A 14 1.71 -3.21 -6.62
N SER A 15 2.08 -3.48 -7.87
CA SER A 15 3.17 -4.40 -8.18
C SER A 15 4.49 -3.97 -7.55
N ILE A 16 4.87 -2.69 -7.70
CA ILE A 16 6.11 -2.15 -7.12
C ILE A 16 6.04 -2.20 -5.58
N LEU A 17 4.89 -1.81 -5.00
CA LEU A 17 4.68 -1.82 -3.56
C LEU A 17 4.79 -3.23 -2.96
N PHE A 18 4.08 -4.21 -3.53
CA PHE A 18 4.07 -5.58 -3.02
C PHE A 18 5.36 -6.33 -3.31
N ALA A 19 6.05 -6.02 -4.40
CA ALA A 19 7.42 -6.48 -4.61
C ALA A 19 8.36 -5.96 -3.52
N SER A 20 8.20 -4.68 -3.12
CA SER A 20 8.98 -4.12 -2.00
C SER A 20 8.74 -4.90 -0.71
N PHE A 21 7.51 -5.32 -0.42
CA PHE A 21 7.19 -6.11 0.78
C PHE A 21 7.78 -7.52 0.72
N ALA A 22 7.67 -8.18 -0.45
CA ALA A 22 8.05 -9.58 -0.63
C ALA A 22 9.56 -9.84 -0.57
N ILE A 23 10.39 -8.87 -0.96
CA ILE A 23 11.84 -9.05 -1.06
C ILE A 23 12.48 -9.03 0.33
N ASN A 24 13.38 -9.99 0.60
CA ASN A 24 14.06 -10.09 1.90
C ASN A 24 15.19 -9.06 2.10
N ASN A 25 15.92 -8.72 1.02
CA ASN A 25 17.03 -7.76 1.09
C ASN A 25 16.51 -6.34 1.44
N ALA A 26 16.91 -5.82 2.60
CA ALA A 26 16.42 -4.55 3.12
C ALA A 26 16.71 -3.34 2.21
N THR A 27 17.88 -3.32 1.56
CA THR A 27 18.27 -2.22 0.66
C THR A 27 17.40 -2.21 -0.59
N ILE A 28 17.23 -3.38 -1.23
CA ILE A 28 16.39 -3.51 -2.43
C ILE A 28 14.93 -3.20 -2.10
N LYS A 29 14.42 -3.77 -1.00
CA LYS A 29 13.08 -3.48 -0.47
C LYS A 29 12.87 -1.98 -0.28
N SER A 30 13.75 -1.30 0.46
CA SER A 30 13.60 0.13 0.74
C SER A 30 13.58 0.94 -0.56
N ARG A 31 14.47 0.61 -1.50
CA ARG A 31 14.54 1.32 -2.78
C ARG A 31 13.26 1.14 -3.60
N LEU A 32 12.73 -0.08 -3.70
CA LEU A 32 11.46 -0.31 -4.40
C LEU A 32 10.28 0.35 -3.68
N TYR A 33 10.30 0.41 -2.34
CA TYR A 33 9.29 1.15 -1.60
C TYR A 33 9.31 2.63 -1.99
N ASP A 34 10.48 3.27 -2.10
CA ASP A 34 10.58 4.66 -2.55
C ASP A 34 10.02 4.85 -3.97
N PHE A 35 10.25 3.89 -4.88
CA PHE A 35 9.65 3.89 -6.22
C PHE A 35 8.14 3.71 -6.18
N SER A 36 7.59 2.92 -5.24
CA SER A 36 6.14 2.82 -5.06
C SER A 36 5.53 4.16 -4.65
N GLN A 37 6.22 4.95 -3.82
CA GLN A 37 5.77 6.29 -3.42
C GLN A 37 5.79 7.27 -4.60
N ILE A 38 6.79 7.16 -5.49
CA ILE A 38 6.81 7.89 -6.76
C ILE A 38 5.60 7.47 -7.62
N ALA A 39 5.35 6.17 -7.76
CA ALA A 39 4.26 5.66 -8.57
C ALA A 39 2.87 6.09 -8.06
N PHE A 40 2.69 6.16 -6.74
CA PHE A 40 1.48 6.69 -6.13
C PHE A 40 1.28 8.18 -6.41
N ARG A 41 2.34 8.99 -6.33
CA ARG A 41 2.27 10.42 -6.74
C ARG A 41 1.86 10.58 -8.20
N HIS A 42 2.34 9.71 -9.09
CA HIS A 42 1.87 9.70 -10.48
C HIS A 42 0.38 9.42 -10.58
N MET A 43 -0.18 8.51 -9.77
CA MET A 43 -1.63 8.29 -9.74
C MET A 43 -2.38 9.56 -9.30
N LYS A 44 -1.89 10.28 -8.27
CA LYS A 44 -2.52 11.54 -7.84
C LYS A 44 -2.58 12.57 -8.97
N TRP A 45 -1.45 12.80 -9.65
CA TRP A 45 -1.39 13.74 -10.77
C TRP A 45 -2.21 13.29 -11.98
N LEU A 46 -2.25 11.99 -12.27
CA LEU A 46 -3.14 11.44 -13.30
C LEU A 46 -4.59 11.73 -12.94
N GLY A 47 -5.00 11.44 -11.70
CA GLY A 47 -6.37 11.69 -11.22
C GLY A 47 -6.78 13.16 -11.36
N GLU A 48 -5.92 14.08 -10.95
CA GLU A 48 -6.14 15.52 -11.11
C GLU A 48 -6.31 15.94 -12.58
N GLN A 49 -5.46 15.43 -13.49
CA GLN A 49 -5.58 15.72 -14.92
C GLN A 49 -6.87 15.18 -15.53
N ILE A 50 -7.29 13.98 -15.13
CA ILE A 50 -8.54 13.36 -15.59
C ILE A 50 -9.73 14.25 -15.19
N LEU A 51 -9.78 14.66 -13.92
CA LEU A 51 -10.83 15.53 -13.40
C LEU A 51 -10.82 16.91 -14.06
N ALA A 52 -9.64 17.49 -14.29
CA ALA A 52 -9.50 18.78 -14.98
C ALA A 52 -10.02 18.75 -16.42
N ASN A 53 -10.03 17.58 -17.07
CA ASN A 53 -10.59 17.39 -18.40
C ASN A 53 -12.12 17.12 -18.39
N GLY A 54 -12.76 17.12 -17.22
CA GLY A 54 -14.18 16.81 -17.07
C GLY A 54 -14.51 15.32 -17.17
N GLU A 55 -13.50 14.46 -17.05
CA GLU A 55 -13.65 13.00 -16.97
C GLU A 55 -13.58 12.53 -15.51
N ASP A 56 -13.86 11.25 -15.28
CA ASP A 56 -13.74 10.60 -13.97
C ASP A 56 -12.80 9.39 -14.07
N TYR A 57 -12.37 8.82 -12.94
CA TYR A 57 -11.54 7.62 -12.86
C TYR A 57 -12.02 6.65 -11.77
N ASN A 58 -11.65 5.38 -11.93
CA ASN A 58 -11.97 4.32 -10.98
C ASN A 58 -10.73 3.46 -10.65
N TYR A 59 -10.86 2.63 -9.62
CA TYR A 59 -9.79 1.74 -9.14
C TYR A 59 -9.87 0.31 -9.68
N ASP A 60 -10.76 0.04 -10.65
CA ASP A 60 -10.91 -1.30 -11.24
C ASP A 60 -9.54 -1.80 -11.72
N ARG A 61 -9.29 -3.08 -11.54
CA ARG A 61 -8.02 -3.70 -11.93
C ARG A 61 -8.24 -5.12 -12.37
N ASP A 62 -7.34 -5.59 -13.22
CA ASP A 62 -7.24 -6.99 -13.64
C ASP A 62 -5.84 -7.48 -13.25
N MET A 63 -5.67 -7.71 -11.95
CA MET A 63 -4.39 -8.05 -11.33
C MET A 63 -4.56 -9.18 -10.32
N LEU A 64 -3.70 -10.18 -10.44
CA LEU A 64 -3.51 -11.19 -9.40
C LEU A 64 -2.13 -10.96 -8.76
N LEU A 65 -2.02 -11.29 -7.46
CA LEU A 65 -0.72 -11.29 -6.80
C LEU A 65 0.19 -12.30 -7.51
N LEU A 66 1.28 -11.80 -8.08
CA LEU A 66 2.31 -12.65 -8.66
C LEU A 66 3.18 -13.24 -7.54
N LYS A 67 2.79 -14.41 -7.04
CA LYS A 67 3.63 -15.23 -6.17
C LYS A 67 4.82 -15.73 -6.98
N ARG A 68 6.03 -15.44 -6.52
CA ARG A 68 7.31 -15.77 -7.17
C ARG A 68 8.26 -16.38 -6.15
N ASP A 69 9.11 -17.29 -6.61
CA ASP A 69 9.96 -18.08 -5.72
C ASP A 69 11.34 -17.44 -5.51
N THR A 70 11.78 -16.57 -6.43
CA THR A 70 13.08 -15.90 -6.34
C THR A 70 12.99 -14.40 -6.59
N LEU A 71 14.01 -13.66 -6.10
CA LEU A 71 14.16 -12.24 -6.39
C LEU A 71 14.16 -11.98 -7.89
N PHE A 72 14.91 -12.74 -8.68
CA PHE A 72 15.00 -12.49 -10.12
C PHE A 72 13.66 -12.66 -10.83
N GLU A 73 12.82 -13.59 -10.39
CA GLU A 73 11.46 -13.72 -10.93
C GLU A 73 10.59 -12.49 -10.65
N ILE A 74 10.70 -11.91 -9.44
CA ILE A 74 10.02 -10.66 -9.07
C ILE A 74 10.51 -9.52 -9.95
N LEU A 75 11.83 -9.32 -10.05
CA LEU A 75 12.41 -8.20 -10.82
C LEU A 75 12.05 -8.29 -12.32
N ASN A 76 12.07 -9.50 -12.88
CA ASN A 76 11.65 -9.72 -14.27
C ASN A 76 10.15 -9.51 -14.47
N ALA A 77 9.31 -9.83 -13.48
CA ALA A 77 7.88 -9.52 -13.54
C ALA A 77 7.64 -8.01 -13.54
N LEU A 78 8.26 -7.27 -12.62
CA LEU A 78 8.18 -5.81 -12.57
C LEU A 78 8.59 -5.16 -13.90
N LYS A 79 9.71 -5.60 -14.49
CA LYS A 79 10.15 -5.09 -15.81
C LYS A 79 9.08 -5.28 -16.89
N ARG A 80 8.42 -6.44 -16.92
CA ARG A 80 7.34 -6.71 -17.89
C ARG A 80 6.13 -5.83 -17.64
N GLU A 81 5.79 -5.57 -16.39
CA GLU A 81 4.65 -4.72 -16.03
C GLU A 81 4.91 -3.24 -16.35
N ILE A 82 6.13 -2.75 -16.11
CA ILE A 82 6.54 -1.39 -16.52
C ILE A 82 6.46 -1.28 -18.05
N ALA A 83 7.03 -2.25 -18.78
CA ALA A 83 6.97 -2.27 -20.25
C ALA A 83 5.53 -2.34 -20.78
N ALA A 84 4.64 -3.08 -20.10
CA ALA A 84 3.23 -3.17 -20.46
C ALA A 84 2.46 -1.87 -20.22
N PHE A 85 2.96 -0.99 -19.34
CA PHE A 85 2.39 0.32 -19.07
C PHE A 85 2.85 1.41 -20.07
N GLU A 86 3.98 1.23 -20.76
CA GLU A 86 4.51 2.22 -21.72
C GLU A 86 3.50 2.74 -22.75
N PRO A 87 2.62 1.91 -23.35
CA PRO A 87 1.60 2.39 -24.30
C PRO A 87 0.55 3.32 -23.69
N PHE A 88 0.47 3.40 -22.36
CA PHE A 88 -0.50 4.20 -21.62
C PHE A 88 0.06 5.53 -21.11
N TYR A 89 1.34 5.83 -21.36
CA TYR A 89 1.92 7.13 -20.98
C TYR A 89 1.15 8.27 -21.64
N PRO A 90 0.68 9.28 -20.87
CA PRO A 90 0.06 10.47 -21.43
C PRO A 90 1.02 11.22 -22.36
N ASP A 91 0.51 11.80 -23.45
CA ASP A 91 1.32 12.65 -24.34
C ASP A 91 1.41 14.08 -23.78
N ASN A 92 2.02 14.24 -22.61
CA ASN A 92 2.19 15.52 -21.92
C ASN A 92 3.40 15.51 -20.95
N SER A 93 3.58 16.60 -20.18
CA SER A 93 4.68 16.73 -19.21
C SER A 93 4.66 15.66 -18.11
N LEU A 94 3.47 15.24 -17.66
CA LEU A 94 3.32 14.15 -16.69
C LEU A 94 3.76 12.83 -17.31
N GLY A 95 3.36 12.51 -18.54
CA GLY A 95 3.81 11.27 -19.19
C GLY A 95 5.31 11.23 -19.43
N ASN A 96 5.93 12.36 -19.79
CA ASN A 96 7.39 12.47 -19.85
C ASN A 96 8.04 12.19 -18.48
N ARG A 97 7.47 12.74 -17.40
CA ARG A 97 7.96 12.51 -16.04
C ARG A 97 7.85 11.03 -15.64
N ILE A 98 6.67 10.42 -15.85
CA ILE A 98 6.43 8.99 -15.61
C ILE A 98 7.47 8.16 -16.36
N LYS A 99 7.65 8.43 -17.66
CA LYS A 99 8.61 7.70 -18.51
C LYS A 99 10.04 7.78 -17.98
N THR A 100 10.50 8.97 -17.56
CA THR A 100 11.84 9.12 -17.00
C THR A 100 12.02 8.33 -15.70
N ASP A 101 11.05 8.41 -14.78
CA ASP A 101 11.10 7.70 -13.51
C ASP A 101 11.05 6.17 -13.72
N ASP A 102 10.20 5.69 -14.63
CA ASP A 102 10.07 4.27 -14.96
C ASP A 102 11.32 3.75 -15.72
N THR A 103 11.97 4.58 -16.55
CA THR A 103 13.25 4.24 -17.21
C THR A 103 14.35 4.05 -16.16
N TYR A 104 14.45 4.96 -15.19
CA TYR A 104 15.42 4.86 -14.10
C TYR A 104 15.17 3.63 -13.21
N LEU A 105 13.90 3.30 -12.95
CA LEU A 105 13.56 2.06 -12.27
C LEU A 105 14.03 0.83 -13.08
N ILE A 106 13.80 0.79 -14.40
CA ILE A 106 14.27 -0.32 -15.24
C ILE A 106 15.80 -0.46 -15.19
N GLU A 107 16.55 0.65 -15.24
CA GLU A 107 18.01 0.64 -15.09
C GLU A 107 18.42 0.00 -13.76
N TYR A 108 17.82 0.45 -12.65
CA TYR A 108 18.06 -0.14 -11.34
C TYR A 108 17.73 -1.65 -11.29
N LEU A 109 16.61 -2.08 -11.87
CA LEU A 109 16.24 -3.50 -11.93
C LEU A 109 17.27 -4.31 -12.75
N ASN A 110 17.80 -3.74 -13.84
CA ASN A 110 18.84 -4.39 -14.66
C ASN A 110 20.16 -4.53 -13.91
N GLU A 111 20.57 -3.52 -13.14
CA GLU A 111 21.77 -3.60 -12.29
C GLU A 111 21.65 -4.74 -11.28
N LEU A 112 20.48 -4.88 -10.63
CA LEU A 112 20.23 -5.97 -9.70
C LEU A 112 20.28 -7.35 -10.38
N LEU A 113 19.68 -7.48 -11.56
CA LEU A 113 19.66 -8.71 -12.35
C LEU A 113 21.04 -9.11 -12.89
N ALA A 114 21.96 -8.15 -13.05
CA ALA A 114 23.31 -8.42 -13.56
C ALA A 114 24.20 -9.11 -12.52
N ASN A 115 23.92 -8.95 -11.22
CA ASN A 115 24.67 -9.61 -10.16
C ASN A 115 23.91 -10.86 -9.65
N GLN A 116 24.44 -12.04 -9.99
CA GLN A 116 23.86 -13.34 -9.60
C GLN A 116 23.77 -13.53 -8.08
N GLU A 117 24.59 -12.85 -7.28
CA GLU A 117 24.53 -12.91 -5.81
C GLU A 117 23.24 -12.30 -5.24
N ASN A 118 22.53 -11.49 -6.03
CA ASN A 118 21.25 -10.92 -5.62
C ASN A 118 20.14 -11.98 -5.67
N ASP A 119 20.23 -13.00 -6.53
CA ASP A 119 19.14 -13.97 -6.66
C ASP A 119 19.01 -14.79 -5.38
N SER A 120 17.86 -14.63 -4.74
CA SER A 120 17.60 -15.16 -3.41
C SER A 120 16.18 -15.67 -3.33
N LYS A 121 15.97 -16.68 -2.47
CA LYS A 121 14.65 -17.26 -2.25
C LYS A 121 13.71 -16.24 -1.61
N ILE A 122 12.48 -16.20 -2.10
CA ILE A 122 11.38 -15.43 -1.53
C ILE A 122 10.57 -16.35 -0.62
N THR A 123 10.33 -15.89 0.60
CA THR A 123 9.57 -16.62 1.62
C THR A 123 8.19 -16.00 1.87
N ALA A 124 7.94 -14.81 1.32
CA ALA A 124 6.73 -14.02 1.55
C ALA A 124 5.40 -14.72 1.23
N PHE A 125 5.43 -15.85 0.51
CA PHE A 125 4.26 -16.57 0.03
C PHE A 125 4.24 -18.06 0.42
N ASN A 126 5.18 -18.52 1.27
CA ASN A 126 5.34 -19.96 1.59
C ASN A 126 4.25 -20.52 2.51
N MET A 127 3.39 -19.67 3.09
CA MET A 127 2.31 -20.01 4.01
C MET A 127 2.77 -20.76 5.28
N GLU A 128 4.06 -20.68 5.64
CA GLU A 128 4.57 -21.38 6.82
C GLU A 128 4.09 -20.76 8.13
N ARG A 129 3.68 -19.49 8.12
CA ARG A 129 3.21 -18.73 9.30
C ARG A 129 4.23 -18.74 10.44
N LYS A 130 5.50 -18.61 10.07
CA LYS A 130 6.64 -18.58 10.98
C LYS A 130 7.37 -17.27 10.84
N TRP A 131 7.73 -16.67 11.97
CA TRP A 131 8.64 -15.54 12.00
C TRP A 131 9.98 -16.08 12.49
N GLU A 132 10.91 -16.40 11.58
CA GLU A 132 12.11 -17.20 11.89
C GLU A 132 12.95 -16.67 13.06
N ASP A 133 13.01 -15.35 13.22
CA ASP A 133 13.79 -14.68 14.26
C ASP A 133 13.01 -14.37 15.55
N ARG A 134 11.76 -14.85 15.70
CA ARG A 134 10.93 -14.60 16.89
C ARG A 134 10.24 -15.88 17.38
N ASP A 135 10.31 -16.12 18.69
CA ASP A 135 9.62 -17.26 19.34
C ASP A 135 8.19 -16.86 19.74
N LEU A 136 7.31 -16.79 18.74
CA LEU A 136 5.89 -16.51 18.94
C LEU A 136 5.10 -17.81 19.11
N GLU A 137 4.27 -17.87 20.14
CA GLU A 137 3.33 -18.97 20.34
C GLU A 137 2.29 -19.02 19.21
N GLN A 138 1.75 -20.22 18.92
CA GLN A 138 0.77 -20.39 17.84
C GLN A 138 -0.45 -19.47 18.00
N SER A 139 -0.93 -19.26 19.24
CA SER A 139 -2.03 -18.34 19.54
C SER A 139 -1.71 -16.89 19.18
N GLN A 140 -0.45 -16.45 19.37
CA GLN A 140 0.01 -15.12 18.99
C GLN A 140 0.11 -14.99 17.47
N ILE A 141 0.61 -16.03 16.79
CA ILE A 141 0.64 -16.10 15.32
C ILE A 141 -0.77 -16.07 14.75
N ASP A 142 -1.73 -16.77 15.34
CA ASP A 142 -3.13 -16.79 14.92
C ASP A 142 -3.78 -15.42 15.06
N ALA A 143 -3.65 -14.78 16.23
CA ALA A 143 -4.16 -13.43 16.47
C ALA A 143 -3.52 -12.39 15.52
N LEU A 144 -2.20 -12.45 15.35
CA LEU A 144 -1.46 -11.58 14.44
C LEU A 144 -1.87 -11.80 12.98
N THR A 145 -2.09 -13.05 12.57
CA THR A 145 -2.51 -13.36 11.20
C THR A 145 -3.87 -12.71 10.88
N LEU A 146 -4.84 -12.84 11.78
CA LEU A 146 -6.18 -12.25 11.61
C LEU A 146 -6.09 -10.72 11.53
N PHE A 147 -5.41 -10.11 12.49
CA PHE A 147 -5.17 -8.66 12.52
C PHE A 147 -4.55 -8.16 11.21
N LEU A 148 -3.47 -8.81 10.75
CA LEU A 148 -2.76 -8.39 9.54
C LEU A 148 -3.62 -8.49 8.28
N PHE A 149 -4.50 -9.48 8.16
CA PHE A 149 -5.40 -9.58 7.00
C PHE A 149 -6.46 -8.49 6.98
N ASP A 150 -7.02 -8.17 8.15
CA ASP A 150 -8.06 -7.14 8.25
C ASP A 150 -7.46 -5.75 8.08
N GLU A 151 -6.42 -5.42 8.85
CA GLU A 151 -5.83 -4.08 8.85
C GLU A 151 -5.05 -3.78 7.57
N SER A 152 -4.27 -4.72 7.01
CA SER A 152 -3.58 -4.42 5.73
C SER A 152 -4.55 -4.13 4.58
N TYR A 153 -5.74 -4.76 4.60
CA TYR A 153 -6.79 -4.47 3.64
C TYR A 153 -7.40 -3.09 3.89
N LYS A 154 -7.75 -2.79 5.14
CA LYS A 154 -8.27 -1.49 5.56
C LYS A 154 -7.33 -0.35 5.17
N GLU A 155 -6.04 -0.46 5.46
CA GLU A 155 -5.06 0.60 5.16
C GLU A 155 -4.93 0.86 3.65
N TYR A 156 -4.94 -0.20 2.85
CA TYR A 156 -4.98 -0.06 1.40
C TYR A 156 -6.26 0.65 0.92
N GLU A 157 -7.41 0.26 1.47
CA GLU A 157 -8.70 0.88 1.16
C GLU A 157 -8.68 2.37 1.52
N LEU A 158 -8.28 2.71 2.74
CA LEU A 158 -8.20 4.09 3.23
C LEU A 158 -7.29 4.98 2.36
N ILE A 159 -6.11 4.49 1.94
CA ILE A 159 -5.24 5.23 1.00
C ILE A 159 -6.02 5.64 -0.25
N LEU A 160 -6.80 4.72 -0.82
CA LEU A 160 -7.55 5.00 -2.05
C LEU A 160 -8.77 5.88 -1.81
N ILE A 161 -9.53 5.67 -0.73
CA ILE A 161 -10.69 6.50 -0.38
C ILE A 161 -10.24 7.95 -0.14
N TYR A 162 -9.23 8.15 0.71
CA TYR A 162 -8.70 9.49 1.00
C TYR A 162 -8.10 10.14 -0.24
N ALA A 163 -7.37 9.40 -1.09
CA ALA A 163 -6.85 9.94 -2.35
C ALA A 163 -7.97 10.34 -3.32
N TYR A 164 -9.06 9.56 -3.39
CA TYR A 164 -10.22 9.87 -4.21
C TYR A 164 -10.90 11.17 -3.76
N MET A 165 -11.09 11.34 -2.44
CA MET A 165 -11.68 12.56 -1.87
C MET A 165 -10.73 13.76 -2.00
N GLN A 166 -9.45 13.57 -1.74
CA GLN A 166 -8.41 14.60 -1.86
C GLN A 166 -8.38 15.21 -3.27
N ALA A 167 -8.47 14.39 -4.31
CA ALA A 167 -8.47 14.88 -5.69
C ALA A 167 -9.71 15.72 -6.06
N ARG A 168 -10.78 15.68 -5.25
CA ARG A 168 -12.08 16.30 -5.53
C ARG A 168 -12.44 17.44 -4.58
N THR A 169 -11.74 17.59 -3.47
CA THR A 169 -11.98 18.69 -2.54
C THR A 169 -11.30 19.98 -3.01
N LYS A 170 -11.94 21.11 -2.71
CA LYS A 170 -11.36 22.46 -2.81
C LYS A 170 -11.08 23.07 -1.44
N ASP A 171 -11.48 22.38 -0.38
CA ASP A 171 -11.26 22.78 0.98
C ASP A 171 -9.82 22.39 1.39
N ILE A 172 -9.04 23.38 1.80
CA ILE A 172 -7.63 23.19 2.12
C ILE A 172 -7.44 22.38 3.40
N ASP A 173 -8.36 22.49 4.36
CA ASP A 173 -8.30 21.73 5.61
C ASP A 173 -8.62 20.26 5.34
N GLN A 174 -9.65 19.97 4.52
CA GLN A 174 -9.93 18.61 4.05
C GLN A 174 -8.74 18.03 3.27
N PHE A 175 -8.17 18.80 2.33
CA PHE A 175 -7.02 18.34 1.55
C PHE A 175 -5.84 17.92 2.44
N ASN A 176 -5.51 18.76 3.43
CA ASN A 176 -4.41 18.51 4.34
C ASN A 176 -4.68 17.30 5.24
N VAL A 177 -5.89 17.21 5.82
CA VAL A 177 -6.28 16.07 6.65
C VAL A 177 -6.24 14.76 5.85
N PHE A 178 -6.76 14.74 4.62
CA PHE A 178 -6.66 13.55 3.78
C PHE A 178 -5.21 13.21 3.41
N GLN A 179 -4.34 14.20 3.22
CA GLN A 179 -2.93 13.94 2.97
C GLN A 179 -2.25 13.27 4.17
N ASP A 180 -2.51 13.79 5.38
CA ASP A 180 -1.95 13.23 6.61
C ASP A 180 -2.44 11.79 6.82
N LEU A 181 -3.73 11.53 6.63
CA LEU A 181 -4.32 10.18 6.74
C LEU A 181 -3.74 9.21 5.69
N ILE A 182 -3.53 9.66 4.44
CA ILE A 182 -2.88 8.85 3.39
C ILE A 182 -1.44 8.48 3.79
N ASP A 183 -0.69 9.42 4.33
CA ASP A 183 0.72 9.21 4.68
C ASP A 183 0.86 8.23 5.86
N GLU A 184 -0.01 8.35 6.87
CA GLU A 184 -0.07 7.39 7.98
C GLU A 184 -0.53 5.99 7.50
N SER A 185 -1.57 5.93 6.66
CA SER A 185 -2.06 4.66 6.10
C SER A 185 -0.98 3.95 5.27
N HIS A 186 -0.14 4.69 4.54
CA HIS A 186 1.03 4.14 3.86
C HIS A 186 2.05 3.54 4.83
N PHE A 187 2.29 4.20 5.96
CA PHE A 187 3.20 3.69 6.99
C PHE A 187 2.65 2.41 7.62
N HIS A 188 1.35 2.35 7.94
CA HIS A 188 0.69 1.14 8.45
C HIS A 188 0.73 0.00 7.42
N LEU A 189 0.30 0.24 6.19
CA LEU A 189 0.32 -0.76 5.12
C LEU A 189 1.72 -1.32 4.87
N LYS A 190 2.75 -0.46 4.88
CA LYS A 190 4.16 -0.90 4.80
C LYS A 190 4.53 -1.82 5.95
N SER A 191 4.17 -1.43 7.17
CA SER A 191 4.50 -2.18 8.37
C SER A 191 3.82 -3.55 8.38
N PHE A 192 2.51 -3.58 8.15
CA PHE A 192 1.72 -4.81 8.10
C PHE A 192 2.12 -5.71 6.92
N GLY A 193 2.31 -5.15 5.73
CA GLY A 193 2.78 -5.90 4.56
C GLY A 193 4.15 -6.56 4.80
N ASN A 194 5.07 -5.88 5.48
CA ASN A 194 6.35 -6.46 5.88
C ASN A 194 6.20 -7.60 6.90
N MET A 195 5.28 -7.48 7.86
CA MET A 195 4.99 -8.56 8.82
C MET A 195 4.35 -9.77 8.12
N MET A 196 3.40 -9.53 7.21
CA MET A 196 2.79 -10.59 6.40
C MET A 196 3.85 -11.32 5.55
N ALA A 197 4.79 -10.59 4.96
CA ALA A 197 5.90 -11.18 4.22
C ALA A 197 6.81 -12.02 5.12
N LYS A 198 7.13 -11.57 6.34
CA LYS A 198 7.91 -12.36 7.31
C LYS A 198 7.21 -13.66 7.69
N LEU A 199 5.88 -13.64 7.83
CA LEU A 199 5.06 -14.83 8.12
C LEU A 199 4.79 -15.71 6.89
N GLY A 200 5.18 -15.27 5.69
CA GLY A 200 4.93 -15.99 4.46
C GLY A 200 3.47 -15.97 3.97
N ILE A 201 2.68 -15.02 4.45
CA ILE A 201 1.24 -14.89 4.16
C ILE A 201 0.90 -13.63 3.34
N LEU A 202 1.90 -12.99 2.72
CA LEU A 202 1.67 -11.77 1.94
C LEU A 202 0.63 -12.03 0.85
N ALA A 203 -0.41 -11.22 0.84
CA ALA A 203 -1.54 -11.31 -0.08
C ALA A 203 -1.84 -9.93 -0.65
N LEU A 204 -2.31 -9.88 -1.90
CA LEU A 204 -2.81 -8.63 -2.47
C LEU A 204 -4.14 -8.28 -1.78
N PRO A 205 -4.41 -7.01 -1.45
CA PRO A 205 -5.69 -6.55 -0.93
C PRO A 205 -6.81 -6.92 -1.89
N ARG A 206 -8.07 -6.93 -1.44
CA ARG A 206 -9.21 -7.19 -2.33
C ARG A 206 -9.43 -6.00 -3.27
N GLU A 207 -10.14 -6.24 -4.37
CA GLU A 207 -10.57 -5.16 -5.26
C GLU A 207 -11.54 -4.22 -4.55
N LEU A 208 -11.40 -2.93 -4.82
CA LEU A 208 -12.21 -1.89 -4.19
C LEU A 208 -13.36 -1.49 -5.12
N HIS A 209 -14.60 -1.67 -4.67
CA HIS A 209 -15.78 -1.34 -5.45
C HIS A 209 -16.11 0.16 -5.34
N GLU A 210 -16.71 0.75 -6.37
CA GLU A 210 -17.08 2.18 -6.42
C GLU A 210 -17.86 2.67 -5.20
N MET A 211 -18.84 1.88 -4.77
CA MET A 211 -19.65 2.17 -3.58
C MET A 211 -18.84 2.33 -2.29
N THR A 212 -17.62 1.80 -2.24
CA THR A 212 -16.74 1.89 -1.07
C THR A 212 -15.97 3.20 -1.05
N TYR A 213 -15.45 3.68 -2.18
CA TYR A 213 -14.61 4.88 -2.23
C TYR A 213 -15.31 6.16 -2.69
N VAL A 214 -16.51 6.06 -3.26
CA VAL A 214 -17.33 7.23 -3.56
C VAL A 214 -18.16 7.61 -2.34
N VAL A 215 -17.57 8.47 -1.50
CA VAL A 215 -18.21 8.98 -0.28
C VAL A 215 -19.27 10.02 -0.62
N LYS A 216 -20.53 9.71 -0.34
CA LYS A 216 -21.69 10.59 -0.60
C LYS A 216 -22.09 11.46 0.60
N ASP A 217 -21.69 11.04 1.80
CA ASP A 217 -21.98 11.69 3.07
C ASP A 217 -20.69 11.68 3.89
N LEU A 218 -19.98 12.81 3.88
CA LEU A 218 -18.67 12.95 4.51
C LEU A 218 -18.80 12.86 6.04
N ASP A 219 -19.79 13.51 6.64
CA ASP A 219 -20.00 13.50 8.09
C ASP A 219 -20.23 12.08 8.58
N LYS A 220 -21.10 11.32 7.88
CA LYS A 220 -21.32 9.90 8.21
C LYS A 220 -20.04 9.09 8.06
N PHE A 221 -19.29 9.28 6.98
CA PHE A 221 -18.04 8.57 6.75
C PHE A 221 -17.01 8.85 7.86
N LEU A 222 -16.87 10.10 8.30
CA LEU A 222 -15.96 10.48 9.38
C LEU A 222 -16.41 9.94 10.74
N ILE A 223 -17.71 9.95 11.03
CA ILE A 223 -18.25 9.38 12.27
C ILE A 223 -18.03 7.87 12.32
N ASP A 224 -18.34 7.17 11.22
CA ASP A 224 -18.14 5.73 11.11
C ASP A 224 -16.62 5.39 11.20
N GLY A 225 -15.76 6.18 10.55
CA GLY A 225 -14.30 6.05 10.62
C GLY A 225 -13.75 6.25 12.03
N ILE A 226 -14.20 7.25 12.79
CA ILE A 226 -13.81 7.44 14.19
C ILE A 226 -14.17 6.20 15.03
N ALA A 227 -15.36 5.64 14.84
CA ALA A 227 -15.77 4.43 15.55
C ALA A 227 -14.90 3.22 15.17
N GLU A 228 -14.47 3.13 13.91
CA GLU A 228 -13.55 2.10 13.44
C GLU A 228 -12.16 2.24 14.07
N GLU A 229 -11.61 3.46 14.19
CA GLU A 229 -10.32 3.66 14.88
C GLU A 229 -10.41 3.38 16.39
N GLU A 230 -11.54 3.68 17.02
CA GLU A 230 -11.77 3.28 18.42
C GLU A 230 -11.76 1.75 18.58
N ALA A 231 -12.32 1.01 17.63
CA ALA A 231 -12.29 -0.46 17.62
C ALA A 231 -10.87 -0.99 17.34
N ALA A 232 -10.16 -0.41 16.36
CA ALA A 232 -8.78 -0.75 16.02
C ALA A 232 -7.85 -0.59 17.23
N LYS A 233 -8.02 0.48 18.01
CA LYS A 233 -7.29 0.67 19.27
C LYS A 233 -7.47 -0.48 20.24
N VAL A 234 -8.70 -0.93 20.45
CA VAL A 234 -8.99 -2.06 21.35
C VAL A 234 -8.30 -3.33 20.84
N MET A 235 -8.34 -3.57 19.52
CA MET A 235 -7.67 -4.72 18.90
C MET A 235 -6.14 -4.64 19.03
N CYS A 236 -5.52 -3.50 18.71
CA CYS A 236 -4.09 -3.28 18.88
C CYS A 236 -3.65 -3.47 20.33
N LYS A 237 -4.44 -2.97 21.30
CA LYS A 237 -4.10 -3.13 22.70
C LYS A 237 -4.19 -4.60 23.15
N ALA A 238 -5.25 -5.30 22.75
CA ALA A 238 -5.39 -6.72 23.04
C ALA A 238 -4.25 -7.55 22.42
N LEU A 239 -3.81 -7.20 21.20
CA LEU A 239 -2.69 -7.86 20.53
C LEU A 239 -1.36 -7.54 21.22
N SER A 240 -1.14 -6.28 21.59
CA SER A 240 0.04 -5.82 22.35
C SER A 240 0.19 -6.57 23.68
N ASP A 241 -0.91 -6.73 24.44
CA ASP A 241 -0.92 -7.42 25.73
C ASP A 241 -0.73 -8.94 25.59
N ALA A 242 -1.15 -9.52 24.45
CA ALA A 242 -1.01 -10.95 24.18
C ALA A 242 0.38 -11.33 23.64
N ILE A 243 1.09 -10.40 22.98
CA ILE A 243 2.40 -10.65 22.38
C ILE A 243 3.51 -10.52 23.42
N LYS A 244 4.32 -11.57 23.55
CA LYS A 244 5.45 -11.67 24.49
C LYS A 244 6.72 -11.03 23.95
N ASP A 245 6.82 -10.91 22.63
CA ASP A 245 7.93 -10.22 21.98
C ASP A 245 7.83 -8.71 22.25
N GLU A 246 8.81 -8.17 22.97
CA GLU A 246 8.78 -6.79 23.48
C GLU A 246 8.75 -5.75 22.36
N GLU A 247 9.48 -5.99 21.27
CA GLU A 247 9.54 -5.05 20.14
C GLU A 247 8.19 -4.99 19.42
N LEU A 248 7.59 -6.16 19.16
CA LEU A 248 6.31 -6.27 18.48
C LEU A 248 5.15 -5.77 19.36
N SER A 249 5.20 -6.04 20.67
CA SER A 249 4.26 -5.47 21.64
C SER A 249 4.32 -3.93 21.64
N LYS A 250 5.54 -3.35 21.74
CA LYS A 250 5.73 -1.89 21.66
C LYS A 250 5.26 -1.30 20.33
N PHE A 251 5.43 -2.03 19.23
CA PHE A 251 4.94 -1.61 17.93
C PHE A 251 3.40 -1.49 17.94
N PHE A 252 2.67 -2.46 18.49
CA PHE A 252 1.21 -2.37 18.56
C PHE A 252 0.70 -1.32 19.55
N ASP A 253 1.43 -1.07 20.64
CA ASP A 253 1.17 0.10 21.49
C ASP A 253 1.39 1.41 20.70
N PHE A 254 2.43 1.50 19.88
CA PHE A 254 2.68 2.66 19.03
C PHE A 254 1.57 2.90 18.00
N ILE A 255 1.12 1.86 17.29
CA ILE A 255 -0.03 1.94 16.35
C ILE A 255 -1.29 2.40 17.11
N ASN A 256 -1.57 1.84 18.29
CA ASN A 256 -2.69 2.27 19.13
C ASN A 256 -2.64 3.79 19.44
N TYR A 257 -1.44 4.36 19.63
CA TYR A 257 -1.31 5.80 19.82
C TYR A 257 -1.56 6.59 18.54
N GLN A 258 -1.12 6.11 17.37
CA GLN A 258 -1.39 6.74 16.07
C GLN A 258 -2.89 6.80 15.77
N GLU A 259 -3.68 5.81 16.18
CA GLU A 259 -5.13 5.88 16.00
C GLU A 259 -5.79 7.03 16.77
N ASN A 260 -5.21 7.50 17.88
CA ASN A 260 -5.70 8.75 18.51
C ASN A 260 -5.53 9.95 17.59
N TYR A 261 -4.41 10.01 16.88
CA TYR A 261 -4.14 11.09 15.94
C TYR A 261 -5.11 11.06 14.77
N HIS A 262 -5.41 9.88 14.21
CA HIS A 262 -6.43 9.72 13.16
C HIS A 262 -7.81 10.21 13.61
N ILE A 263 -8.21 9.84 14.84
CA ILE A 263 -9.48 10.31 15.42
C ILE A 263 -9.52 11.84 15.50
N GLU A 264 -8.45 12.48 15.98
CA GLU A 264 -8.40 13.94 16.08
C GLU A 264 -8.38 14.63 14.71
N LEU A 265 -7.74 14.03 13.70
CA LEU A 265 -7.79 14.50 12.31
C LEU A 265 -9.20 14.43 11.74
N MET A 266 -9.92 13.31 11.94
CA MET A 266 -11.29 13.17 11.46
C MET A 266 -12.26 14.13 12.18
N LYS A 267 -12.11 14.31 13.50
CA LYS A 267 -12.90 15.29 14.27
C LYS A 267 -12.71 16.72 13.79
N ARG A 268 -11.55 17.08 13.26
CA ARG A 268 -11.30 18.42 12.70
C ARG A 268 -12.15 18.72 11.47
N LEU A 269 -12.63 17.69 10.78
CA LEU A 269 -13.47 17.83 9.60
C LEU A 269 -14.99 17.79 9.90
N LEU A 270 -15.38 17.62 11.17
CA LEU A 270 -16.76 17.66 11.69
C LEU A 270 -17.06 19.02 12.34
#